data_AF-A0A367KTS9-F1
#
_entry.id   AF-A0A367KTS9-F1
#
_cell.length_a   1.000
_cell.length_b   1.000
_cell.length_c   1.000
_cell.angle_alpha   90.00
_cell.angle_beta   90.00
_cell.angle_gamma   90.00
#
_symmetry.space_group_name_H-M   'P 1'
#
loop_
_entity.id
_entity.type
_entity.pdbx_description
1 polymer ?
#
loop_
_entity_poly.entity_id
_entity_poly.type
_entity_poly.pdbx_seq_one_letter_code
_entity_poly.pdbx_strand_id
1 'polypeptide(L)'
;MVISFIKRITVKPFERKDRHIWYPLQVELDNHDTIEVKRRYSDFLKFSEQLQSIDKTAPKMNKRKSWIKRYSHRQVELETFCKHLVSLPSVMTRSDIYLGFFNLDEKERIQIKLVYDPQNILVLRVYRSVSFDTFKAMIIQRFGLSSISLSNHLVLLAFSPACFFSAITVVSNESQWKQTLQTQWSQLSKVTVRLLSIC
;
A
#
# COMPACT_ATOMS: atom_id res chain seq x y z
N MET A 1 -2.85 16.03 -9.29
CA MET A 1 -2.74 15.70 -7.86
C MET A 1 -1.31 16.03 -7.44
N VAL A 2 -1.11 16.86 -6.42
CA VAL A 2 0.24 17.23 -5.97
C VAL A 2 0.69 16.16 -5.00
N ILE A 3 1.65 15.33 -5.41
CA ILE A 3 2.30 14.37 -4.50
C ILE A 3 3.22 15.19 -3.61
N SER A 4 2.89 15.33 -2.33
CA SER A 4 3.74 15.98 -1.34
C SER A 4 5.04 15.19 -1.19
N PHE A 5 6.18 15.87 -1.29
CA PHE A 5 7.49 15.23 -1.14
C PHE A 5 7.89 15.16 0.33
N ILE A 6 8.62 14.10 0.70
CA ILE A 6 9.21 14.01 2.03
C ILE A 6 10.31 15.06 2.14
N LYS A 7 10.14 15.98 3.06
CA LYS A 7 11.13 17.02 3.40
C LYS A 7 12.09 16.54 4.47
N ARG A 8 11.60 15.80 5.47
CA ARG A 8 12.41 15.31 6.59
C ARG A 8 11.85 14.03 7.17
N ILE A 9 12.75 13.15 7.61
CA ILE A 9 12.42 11.92 8.35
C ILE A 9 13.15 11.94 9.68
N THR A 10 12.41 11.81 10.77
CA THR A 10 12.94 11.69 12.12
C THR A 10 12.63 10.30 12.65
N VAL A 11 13.66 9.55 13.02
CA VAL A 11 13.50 8.25 13.68
C VAL A 11 13.30 8.48 15.17
N LYS A 12 12.14 8.13 15.71
CA LYS A 12 11.87 8.21 17.15
C LYS A 12 12.52 7.03 17.89
N PRO A 13 12.68 7.12 19.23
CA PRO A 13 13.11 5.98 20.04
C PRO A 13 12.29 4.71 19.76
N PHE A 14 12.97 3.57 19.73
CA PHE A 14 12.31 2.30 19.46
C PHE A 14 11.28 1.94 20.54
N GLU A 15 10.19 1.30 20.12
CA GLU A 15 9.12 0.83 20.99
C GLU A 15 9.11 -0.70 21.01
N ARG A 16 8.87 -1.29 22.19
CA ARG A 16 8.65 -2.74 22.32
C ARG A 16 7.15 -3.00 22.52
N LYS A 17 6.54 -3.71 21.58
CA LYS A 17 5.12 -4.09 21.62
C LYS A 17 4.95 -5.53 21.15
N ASP A 18 4.24 -6.36 21.91
CA ASP A 18 3.90 -7.74 21.55
C ASP A 18 5.12 -8.59 21.15
N ARG A 19 6.20 -8.51 21.94
CA ARG A 19 7.51 -9.15 21.69
C ARG A 19 8.25 -8.67 20.43
N HIS A 20 7.70 -7.72 19.69
CA HIS A 20 8.33 -7.10 18.53
C HIS A 20 8.91 -5.72 18.87
N ILE A 21 9.94 -5.33 18.12
CA ILE A 21 10.58 -4.02 18.20
C ILE A 21 10.18 -3.21 16.97
N TRP A 22 9.64 -2.03 17.24
CA TRP A 22 9.15 -1.08 16.24
C TRP A 22 10.00 0.17 16.29
N TYR A 23 10.20 0.76 15.12
CA TYR A 23 10.90 2.03 14.94
C TYR A 23 9.89 3.01 14.37
N PRO A 24 9.31 3.89 15.21
CA PRO A 24 8.40 4.93 14.74
C PRO A 24 9.19 5.98 13.95
N LEU A 25 8.64 6.39 12.82
CA LEU A 25 9.15 7.43 11.94
C LEU A 25 8.16 8.59 11.95
N GLN A 26 8.67 9.79 12.21
CA GLN A 26 7.94 11.02 11.96
C GLN A 26 8.42 11.59 10.64
N VAL A 27 7.52 11.69 9.68
CA VAL A 27 7.81 12.15 8.32
C VAL A 27 7.13 13.50 8.14
N GLU A 28 7.94 14.53 7.89
CA GLU A 28 7.47 15.87 7.52
C GLU A 28 7.47 16.01 6.01
N LEU A 29 6.36 16.48 5.48
CA LEU A 29 6.14 16.73 4.07
C LEU A 29 6.46 18.18 3.71
N ASP A 30 6.64 18.45 2.42
CA ASP A 30 6.88 19.80 1.88
C ASP A 30 5.77 20.81 2.22
N ASN A 31 4.52 20.35 2.30
CA ASN A 31 3.37 21.13 2.74
C ASN A 31 3.26 21.32 4.26
N HIS A 32 4.31 20.95 5.02
CA HIS A 32 4.38 20.97 6.48
C HIS A 32 3.47 19.98 7.21
N ASP A 33 2.74 19.12 6.50
CA ASP A 33 2.02 18.02 7.14
C ASP A 33 3.02 17.03 7.75
N THR A 34 2.61 16.40 8.84
CA THR A 34 3.39 15.37 9.51
C THR A 34 2.60 14.08 9.57
N ILE A 35 3.23 12.98 9.19
CA ILE A 35 2.69 11.63 9.32
C ILE A 35 3.58 10.78 10.22
N GLU A 36 2.96 9.84 10.94
CA GLU A 36 3.68 8.85 11.74
C GLU A 36 3.55 7.47 11.11
N VAL A 37 4.70 6.82 10.90
CA VAL A 37 4.78 5.49 10.28
C VAL A 37 5.58 4.58 11.19
N LYS A 38 5.06 3.40 11.52
CA LYS A 38 5.77 2.39 12.31
C LYS A 38 6.27 1.26 11.42
N ARG A 39 7.56 0.94 11.52
CA ARG A 39 8.21 -0.13 10.75
C ARG A 39 9.11 -0.96 11.64
N ARG A 40 9.25 -2.25 11.36
CA ARG A 40 10.27 -3.10 11.98
C ARG A 40 11.57 -2.96 11.22
N TYR A 41 12.69 -3.24 11.87
CA TYR A 41 14.00 -3.23 11.21
C TYR A 41 14.05 -4.11 9.95
N SER A 42 13.38 -5.27 9.97
CA SER A 42 13.26 -6.17 8.81
C SER A 42 12.57 -5.53 7.62
N ASP A 43 11.64 -4.61 7.86
CA ASP A 43 10.89 -3.94 6.80
C ASP A 43 11.81 -2.94 6.08
N PHE A 44 12.69 -2.24 6.79
CA PHE A 44 13.73 -1.39 6.18
C PHE A 44 14.74 -2.21 5.36
N LEU A 45 15.13 -3.40 5.82
CA LEU A 45 16.02 -4.27 5.05
C LEU A 45 15.39 -4.62 3.69
N LYS A 46 14.14 -5.10 3.69
CA LYS A 46 13.41 -5.43 2.45
C LYS A 46 13.27 -4.20 1.55
N PHE A 47 12.90 -3.06 2.14
CA PHE A 47 12.76 -1.81 1.42
C PHE A 47 14.07 -1.37 0.75
N SER A 48 15.20 -1.45 1.47
CA SER A 48 16.51 -1.12 0.90
C SER A 48 16.87 -2.01 -0.29
N GLU A 49 16.53 -3.30 -0.24
CA GLU A 49 16.78 -4.22 -1.37
C GLU A 49 15.89 -3.91 -2.56
N GLN A 50 14.62 -3.59 -2.32
CA GLN A 50 13.71 -3.18 -3.37
C GLN A 50 14.17 -1.88 -4.06
N LEU A 51 14.62 -0.89 -3.29
CA LEU A 51 15.24 0.31 -3.86
C LEU A 51 16.50 -0.01 -4.68
N GLN A 52 17.34 -0.94 -4.21
CA GLN A 52 18.54 -1.36 -4.95
C GLN A 52 18.25 -2.10 -6.25
N SER A 53 17.07 -2.72 -6.36
CA SER A 53 16.62 -3.35 -7.61
C SER A 53 16.25 -2.32 -8.68
N ILE A 54 15.84 -1.11 -8.27
CA ILE A 54 15.57 0.02 -9.17
C ILE A 54 16.89 0.71 -9.52
N ASP A 55 17.69 1.06 -8.51
CA ASP A 55 18.96 1.75 -8.68
C ASP A 55 20.00 1.22 -7.69
N LYS A 56 21.09 0.65 -8.21
CA LYS A 56 22.17 0.08 -7.40
C LYS A 56 22.88 1.11 -6.51
N THR A 57 22.77 2.40 -6.82
CA THR A 57 23.34 3.50 -6.02
C THR A 57 22.52 3.82 -4.78
N ALA A 58 21.29 3.28 -4.67
CA ALA A 58 20.44 3.48 -3.52
C ALA A 58 21.08 2.99 -2.19
N PRO A 59 20.80 3.66 -1.06
CA PRO A 59 21.43 3.35 0.21
C PRO A 59 21.18 1.90 0.60
N LYS A 60 22.25 1.22 1.02
CA LYS A 60 22.21 -0.20 1.41
C LYS A 60 22.14 -0.34 2.92
N MET A 61 21.32 -1.27 3.40
CA MET A 61 21.39 -1.72 4.78
C MET A 61 22.13 -3.05 4.93
N ASN A 62 22.88 -3.22 6.02
CA ASN A 62 23.71 -4.40 6.21
C ASN A 62 22.97 -5.52 6.98
N LYS A 63 22.56 -6.56 6.24
CA LYS A 63 21.91 -7.76 6.81
C LYS A 63 22.79 -8.56 7.76
N ARG A 64 24.10 -8.68 7.48
CA ARG A 64 25.00 -9.61 8.20
C ARG A 64 25.25 -9.17 9.65
N LYS A 65 25.23 -7.85 9.91
CA LYS A 65 25.47 -7.30 11.24
C LYS A 65 24.19 -7.09 12.05
N SER A 66 23.00 -7.31 11.48
CA SER A 66 21.74 -6.93 12.15
C SER A 66 21.46 -7.77 13.40
N TRP A 67 21.77 -9.07 13.39
CA TRP A 67 21.47 -10.01 14.47
C TRP A 67 22.28 -9.75 15.75
N ILE A 68 23.46 -9.15 15.61
CA ILE A 68 24.42 -8.93 16.71
C ILE A 68 24.27 -7.52 17.32
N LYS A 69 23.70 -6.56 16.56
CA LYS A 69 23.55 -5.17 17.01
C LYS A 69 22.42 -5.01 18.04
N ARG A 70 22.72 -4.33 19.16
CA ARG A 70 21.71 -3.80 20.10
C ARG A 70 20.74 -2.85 19.38
N TYR A 71 19.52 -2.71 19.91
CA TYR A 71 18.48 -1.88 19.31
C TYR A 71 18.87 -0.41 19.14
N SER A 72 19.69 0.13 20.04
CA SER A 72 20.27 1.48 19.94
C SER A 72 21.16 1.66 18.70
N HIS A 73 22.01 0.68 18.39
CA HIS A 73 22.86 0.74 17.19
C HIS A 73 22.02 0.68 15.91
N ARG A 74 20.93 -0.09 15.92
CA ARG A 74 19.98 -0.12 14.80
C ARG A 74 19.31 1.23 14.61
N GLN A 75 19.00 1.95 15.68
CA GLN A 75 18.39 3.28 15.59
C GLN A 75 19.33 4.28 14.89
N VAL A 76 20.61 4.34 15.28
CA VAL A 76 21.61 5.21 14.62
C VAL A 76 21.79 4.84 13.14
N GLU A 77 21.81 3.55 12.82
CA GLU A 77 21.86 3.08 11.44
C GLU A 77 20.62 3.51 10.64
N LEU A 78 19.42 3.42 11.25
CA LEU A 78 18.18 3.86 10.63
C LEU A 78 18.13 5.37 10.44
N GLU A 79 18.62 6.17 11.38
CA GLU A 79 18.72 7.62 11.24
C GLU A 79 19.62 7.99 10.06
N THR A 80 20.78 7.33 9.95
CA THR A 80 21.71 7.51 8.83
C THR A 80 21.08 7.10 7.51
N PHE A 81 20.41 5.95 7.49
CA PHE A 81 19.69 5.46 6.32
C PHE A 81 18.59 6.43 5.88
N CYS A 82 17.77 6.92 6.81
CA CYS A 82 16.67 7.85 6.51
C CYS A 82 17.17 9.21 6.00
N LYS A 83 18.31 9.70 6.50
CA LYS A 83 18.95 10.91 5.95
C LYS A 83 19.28 10.73 4.46
N HIS A 84 19.83 9.58 4.07
CA HIS A 84 20.13 9.29 2.66
C HIS A 84 18.86 9.10 1.82
N LEU A 85 17.75 8.62 2.40
CA LEU A 85 16.49 8.46 1.67
C LEU A 85 15.89 9.79 1.21
N VAL A 86 16.07 10.87 1.98
CA VAL A 86 15.55 12.19 1.63
C VAL A 86 16.36 12.81 0.47
N SER A 87 17.63 12.45 0.33
CA SER A 87 18.49 12.91 -0.77
C SER A 87 18.38 12.06 -2.05
N LEU A 88 17.45 11.11 -2.12
CA LEU A 88 17.30 10.28 -3.31
C LEU A 88 16.73 11.08 -4.50
N PRO A 89 17.09 10.72 -5.75
CA PRO A 89 16.52 11.33 -6.94
C PRO A 89 15.00 11.19 -7.01
N SER A 90 14.34 12.14 -7.69
CA SER A 90 12.87 12.17 -7.85
C SER A 90 12.29 10.91 -8.46
N VAL A 91 13.04 10.24 -9.35
CA VAL A 91 12.65 8.96 -9.95
C VAL A 91 12.43 7.88 -8.88
N MET A 92 13.24 7.89 -7.81
CA MET A 92 13.11 6.95 -6.71
C MET A 92 12.05 7.37 -5.70
N THR A 93 12.03 8.65 -5.31
CA THR A 93 11.08 9.14 -4.29
C THR A 93 9.63 9.15 -4.77
N ARG A 94 9.41 9.13 -6.10
CA ARG A 94 8.08 8.96 -6.72
C ARG A 94 7.71 7.50 -7.00
N SER A 95 8.59 6.54 -6.73
CA SER A 95 8.29 5.12 -6.95
C SER A 95 7.25 4.61 -5.94
N ASP A 96 6.41 3.67 -6.37
CA ASP A 96 5.42 2.99 -5.52
C ASP A 96 6.03 2.33 -4.28
N ILE A 97 7.28 1.87 -4.42
CA ILE A 97 8.04 1.24 -3.34
C ILE A 97 8.33 2.28 -2.25
N TYR A 98 8.78 3.48 -2.64
CA TYR A 98 9.09 4.57 -1.72
C TYR A 98 7.82 5.14 -1.08
N LEU A 99 6.82 5.49 -1.88
CA LEU A 99 5.56 6.05 -1.39
C LEU A 99 4.83 5.07 -0.46
N GLY A 100 4.77 3.79 -0.84
CA GLY A 100 4.15 2.74 -0.03
C GLY A 100 4.89 2.46 1.27
N PHE A 101 6.24 2.58 1.29
CA PHE A 101 6.99 2.41 2.52
C PHE A 101 6.63 3.47 3.58
N PHE A 102 6.34 4.70 3.16
CA PHE A 102 5.96 5.81 4.04
C PHE A 102 4.45 6.06 4.13
N ASN A 103 3.61 5.17 3.60
CA ASN A 103 2.16 5.34 3.58
C ASN A 103 1.69 6.64 2.88
N LEU A 104 2.49 7.20 1.97
CA LEU A 104 2.15 8.43 1.23
C LEU A 104 1.09 8.20 0.17
N ASP A 105 0.96 6.95 -0.29
CA ASP A 105 -0.05 6.52 -1.23
C ASP A 105 -1.36 6.05 -0.57
N GLU A 106 -1.51 6.12 0.76
CA GLU A 106 -2.71 5.61 1.43
C GLU A 106 -3.99 6.31 0.97
N LYS A 107 -3.93 7.63 0.71
CA LYS A 107 -5.07 8.37 0.16
C LYS A 107 -5.37 7.97 -1.28
N GLU A 108 -4.34 7.59 -2.04
CA GLU A 108 -4.47 7.18 -3.44
C GLU A 108 -4.87 5.73 -3.60
N ARG A 109 -4.83 4.94 -2.52
CA ARG A 109 -5.22 3.54 -2.51
C ARG A 109 -6.60 3.34 -1.91
N ILE A 110 -7.28 2.32 -2.40
CA ILE A 110 -8.55 1.85 -1.88
C ILE A 110 -8.41 0.38 -1.49
N GLN A 111 -9.01 0.01 -0.36
CA GLN A 111 -9.07 -1.37 0.08
C GLN A 111 -10.32 -2.04 -0.51
N ILE A 112 -10.11 -3.13 -1.24
CA ILE A 112 -11.19 -3.90 -1.87
C ILE A 112 -11.26 -5.26 -1.19
N LYS A 113 -12.40 -5.52 -0.56
CA LYS A 113 -12.73 -6.80 0.04
C LYS A 113 -13.53 -7.62 -0.98
N LEU A 114 -12.88 -8.56 -1.64
CA LEU A 114 -13.51 -9.54 -2.53
C LEU A 114 -14.03 -10.71 -1.70
N VAL A 115 -15.34 -10.88 -1.70
CA VAL A 115 -16.05 -11.98 -1.05
C VAL A 115 -16.46 -12.95 -2.14
N TYR A 116 -15.78 -14.09 -2.21
CA TYR A 116 -16.14 -15.19 -3.10
C TYR A 116 -17.06 -16.19 -2.39
N ASP A 117 -16.70 -16.54 -1.15
CA ASP A 117 -17.47 -17.38 -0.24
C ASP A 117 -17.42 -16.70 1.14
N PRO A 118 -18.50 -16.75 1.96
CA PRO A 118 -18.48 -16.27 3.35
C PRO A 118 -17.20 -16.61 4.14
N GLN A 119 -16.58 -17.75 3.85
CA GLN A 119 -15.35 -18.21 4.52
C GLN A 119 -14.06 -17.78 3.80
N ASN A 120 -14.15 -17.34 2.53
CA ASN A 120 -13.01 -17.00 1.68
C ASN A 120 -13.10 -15.55 1.19
N ILE A 121 -12.38 -14.68 1.91
CA ILE A 121 -12.31 -13.25 1.65
C ILE A 121 -10.90 -12.89 1.19
N LEU A 122 -10.79 -12.34 -0.02
CA LEU A 122 -9.56 -11.73 -0.50
C LEU A 122 -9.58 -10.23 -0.24
N VAL A 123 -8.51 -9.70 0.35
CA VAL A 123 -8.35 -8.25 0.54
C VAL A 123 -7.26 -7.77 -0.40
N LEU A 124 -7.63 -6.90 -1.34
CA LEU A 124 -6.71 -6.21 -2.23
C LEU A 124 -6.57 -4.75 -1.81
N ARG A 125 -5.37 -4.20 -1.95
CA ARG A 125 -5.15 -2.76 -1.99
C ARG A 125 -4.69 -2.40 -3.39
N VAL A 126 -5.41 -1.47 -4.02
CA VAL A 126 -5.13 -1.01 -5.37
C VAL A 126 -5.18 0.50 -5.41
N TYR A 127 -4.49 1.09 -6.37
CA TYR A 127 -4.62 2.52 -6.64
C TYR A 127 -6.03 2.85 -7.13
N ARG A 128 -6.55 4.02 -6.75
CA ARG A 128 -7.82 4.54 -7.26
C ARG A 128 -7.80 4.78 -8.77
N SER A 129 -6.62 4.99 -9.34
CA SER A 129 -6.39 5.14 -10.78
C SER A 129 -6.24 3.81 -11.53
N VAL A 130 -6.37 2.67 -10.86
CA VAL A 130 -6.18 1.35 -11.48
C VAL A 130 -7.15 1.15 -12.64
N SER A 131 -6.65 0.68 -13.78
CA SER A 131 -7.51 0.27 -14.89
C SER A 131 -8.25 -1.02 -14.53
N PHE A 132 -9.42 -1.23 -15.15
CA PHE A 132 -10.15 -2.47 -14.95
C PHE A 132 -9.33 -3.70 -15.36
N ASP A 133 -8.55 -3.61 -16.44
CA ASP A 133 -7.72 -4.73 -16.93
C ASP A 133 -6.62 -5.11 -15.94
N THR A 134 -5.92 -4.12 -15.37
CA THR A 134 -4.92 -4.36 -14.34
C THR A 134 -5.56 -4.93 -13.08
N PHE A 135 -6.70 -4.38 -12.66
CA PHE A 135 -7.45 -4.89 -11.51
C PHE A 135 -7.88 -6.35 -11.72
N LYS A 136 -8.41 -6.67 -12.90
CA LYS A 136 -8.80 -8.03 -13.30
C LYS A 136 -7.61 -8.98 -13.26
N ALA A 137 -6.47 -8.59 -13.82
CA ALA A 137 -5.24 -9.38 -13.78
C ALA A 137 -4.76 -9.65 -12.34
N MET A 138 -4.84 -8.66 -11.44
CA MET A 138 -4.50 -8.84 -10.03
C MET A 138 -5.40 -9.86 -9.32
N ILE A 139 -6.71 -9.84 -9.61
CA ILE A 139 -7.65 -10.83 -9.08
C ILE A 139 -7.27 -12.23 -9.61
N ILE A 140 -7.14 -12.38 -10.93
CA ILE A 140 -6.78 -13.65 -11.58
C ILE A 140 -5.51 -14.25 -10.97
N GLN A 141 -4.45 -13.44 -10.87
CA GLN A 141 -3.17 -13.86 -10.32
C GLN A 141 -3.29 -14.31 -8.86
N ARG A 142 -4.09 -13.60 -8.05
CA ARG A 142 -4.25 -13.90 -6.62
C ARG A 142 -5.07 -15.15 -6.35
N PHE A 143 -6.07 -15.41 -7.18
CA PHE A 143 -6.88 -16.63 -7.08
C PHE A 143 -6.29 -17.81 -7.86
N GLY A 144 -5.23 -17.60 -8.66
CA GLY A 144 -4.66 -18.65 -9.51
C GLY A 144 -5.65 -19.15 -10.58
N LEU A 145 -6.57 -18.29 -11.03
CA LEU A 145 -7.67 -18.66 -11.93
C LEU A 145 -7.19 -18.61 -13.38
N SER A 146 -6.67 -19.70 -13.91
CA SER A 146 -6.03 -19.72 -15.23
C SER A 146 -6.95 -19.43 -16.43
N SER A 147 -8.28 -19.29 -16.26
CA SER A 147 -9.20 -19.24 -17.41
C SER A 147 -10.59 -18.63 -17.19
N ILE A 148 -10.84 -17.90 -16.10
CA ILE A 148 -12.20 -17.41 -15.79
C ILE A 148 -12.46 -16.00 -16.31
N SER A 149 -13.55 -15.83 -17.06
CA SER A 149 -14.06 -14.52 -17.47
C SER A 149 -14.78 -13.84 -16.29
N LEU A 150 -14.02 -13.13 -15.45
CA LEU A 150 -14.54 -12.41 -14.28
C LEU A 150 -15.66 -11.39 -14.58
N SER A 151 -15.75 -10.91 -15.82
CA SER A 151 -16.64 -9.81 -16.24
C SER A 151 -18.12 -10.11 -15.98
N ASN A 152 -18.55 -11.36 -16.17
CA ASN A 152 -19.95 -11.78 -16.06
C ASN A 152 -20.36 -12.12 -14.61
N HIS A 153 -19.41 -12.07 -13.68
CA HIS A 153 -19.48 -12.73 -12.38
C HIS A 153 -19.17 -11.81 -11.19
N LEU A 154 -18.60 -10.64 -11.48
CA LEU A 154 -18.20 -9.64 -10.51
C LEU A 154 -19.37 -8.68 -10.22
N VAL A 155 -20.04 -8.86 -9.09
CA VAL A 155 -21.00 -7.86 -8.60
C VAL A 155 -20.37 -7.02 -7.51
N LEU A 156 -20.22 -5.73 -7.79
CA LEU A 156 -19.80 -4.76 -6.78
C LEU A 156 -20.87 -4.61 -5.70
N LEU A 157 -20.49 -4.65 -4.41
CA LEU A 157 -21.39 -4.32 -3.29
C LEU A 157 -20.73 -3.21 -2.47
N ALA A 158 -20.91 -1.97 -2.90
CA ALA A 158 -20.33 -0.84 -2.19
C ALA A 158 -20.97 -0.67 -0.80
N PHE A 159 -20.15 -0.77 0.26
CA PHE A 159 -20.53 -0.45 1.63
C PHE A 159 -19.62 0.67 2.11
N SER A 160 -20.17 1.88 2.29
CA SER A 160 -19.53 2.92 3.09
C SER A 160 -20.16 2.92 4.49
N PRO A 161 -19.36 2.94 5.57
CA PRO A 161 -19.89 2.95 6.94
C PRO A 161 -20.51 4.29 7.36
N ALA A 162 -20.48 5.32 6.49
CA ALA A 162 -20.88 6.68 6.87
C ALA A 162 -22.34 7.05 6.57
N CYS A 163 -23.12 6.24 5.85
CA CYS A 163 -24.51 6.60 5.51
C CYS A 163 -25.46 5.40 5.62
N PHE A 164 -26.54 5.60 6.38
CA PHE A 164 -27.64 4.66 6.63
C PHE A 164 -28.52 4.30 5.41
N PHE A 165 -28.12 4.76 4.21
CA PHE A 165 -28.74 4.39 2.94
C PHE A 165 -27.64 3.90 1.99
N SER A 166 -27.24 2.65 2.14
CA SER A 166 -26.28 2.01 1.23
C SER A 166 -26.98 1.60 -0.07
N ALA A 167 -26.75 2.34 -1.16
CA ALA A 167 -27.18 1.93 -2.49
C ALA A 167 -26.32 0.75 -2.97
N ILE A 168 -26.93 -0.44 -3.03
CA ILE A 168 -26.31 -1.61 -3.66
C ILE A 168 -26.28 -1.37 -5.17
N THR A 169 -25.10 -1.11 -5.72
CA THR A 169 -24.93 -0.94 -7.17
C THR A 169 -24.54 -2.27 -7.80
N VAL A 170 -25.47 -2.93 -8.47
CA VAL A 170 -25.16 -4.14 -9.25
C VAL A 170 -24.42 -3.70 -10.52
N VAL A 171 -23.12 -3.95 -10.53
CA VAL A 171 -22.26 -3.75 -11.71
C VAL A 171 -22.13 -5.12 -12.37
N SER A 172 -22.67 -5.31 -13.57
CA SER A 172 -22.69 -6.62 -14.24
C SER A 172 -21.96 -6.63 -15.59
N ASN A 173 -21.44 -5.48 -16.02
CA ASN A 173 -20.67 -5.37 -17.24
C ASN A 173 -19.42 -4.49 -17.07
N GLU A 174 -18.46 -4.66 -17.98
CA GLU A 174 -17.18 -3.98 -17.94
C GLU A 174 -17.29 -2.45 -18.03
N SER A 175 -18.23 -1.93 -18.82
CA SER A 175 -18.40 -0.49 -19.00
C SER A 175 -18.84 0.19 -17.70
N GLN A 176 -19.76 -0.44 -16.96
CA GLN A 176 -20.18 0.01 -15.64
C GLN A 176 -19.02 -0.10 -14.63
N TRP A 177 -18.20 -1.16 -14.70
CA TRP A 177 -17.00 -1.26 -13.85
C TRP A 177 -16.03 -0.10 -14.09
N LYS A 178 -15.72 0.20 -15.36
CA LYS A 178 -14.88 1.34 -15.74
C LYS A 178 -15.45 2.66 -15.21
N GLN A 179 -16.76 2.87 -15.36
CA GLN A 179 -17.44 4.06 -14.86
C GLN A 179 -17.38 4.16 -13.33
N THR A 180 -17.66 3.07 -12.61
CA THR A 180 -17.69 3.04 -11.14
C THR A 180 -16.30 3.23 -10.53
N LEU A 181 -15.26 2.62 -11.12
CA LEU A 181 -13.85 2.84 -10.74
C LEU A 181 -13.46 4.32 -10.85
N GLN A 182 -13.91 5.00 -11.90
CA GLN A 182 -13.54 6.40 -12.17
C GLN A 182 -14.34 7.40 -11.33
N THR A 183 -15.62 7.12 -11.05
CA THR A 183 -16.53 8.12 -10.49
C THR A 183 -16.75 7.93 -8.98
N GLN A 184 -17.23 6.76 -8.56
CA GLN A 184 -17.72 6.53 -7.20
C GLN A 184 -16.59 6.18 -6.23
N TRP A 185 -15.54 5.52 -6.71
CA TRP A 185 -14.47 5.04 -5.84
C TRP A 185 -13.62 6.16 -5.28
N SER A 186 -13.60 7.33 -5.91
CA SER A 186 -12.82 8.50 -5.47
C SER A 186 -13.08 8.92 -4.01
N GLN A 187 -14.29 8.68 -3.50
CA GLN A 187 -14.71 9.08 -2.14
C GLN A 187 -14.70 7.93 -1.11
N LEU A 188 -14.48 6.69 -1.56
CA LEU A 188 -14.59 5.51 -0.69
C LEU A 188 -13.23 5.14 -0.10
N SER A 189 -13.16 4.90 1.21
CA SER A 189 -11.96 4.34 1.85
C SER A 189 -11.84 2.83 1.65
N LYS A 190 -12.98 2.15 1.50
CA LYS A 190 -13.10 0.71 1.33
C LYS A 190 -14.30 0.36 0.46
N VAL A 191 -14.16 -0.71 -0.31
CA VAL A 191 -15.21 -1.29 -1.14
C VAL A 191 -15.30 -2.78 -0.85
N THR A 192 -16.51 -3.34 -0.86
CA THR A 192 -16.72 -4.78 -0.86
C THR A 192 -17.21 -5.20 -2.24
N VAL A 193 -16.73 -6.31 -2.75
CA VAL A 193 -17.12 -6.85 -4.06
C VAL A 193 -17.51 -8.29 -3.81
N ARG A 194 -18.68 -8.71 -4.29
CA ARG A 194 -19.12 -10.09 -4.18
C ARG A 194 -19.07 -10.76 -5.54
N LEU A 195 -18.39 -11.89 -5.61
CA LEU A 195 -18.43 -12.75 -6.79
C LEU A 195 -19.68 -13.62 -6.68
N LEU A 196 -20.61 -13.52 -7.63
CA LEU A 196 -21.89 -14.24 -7.57
C LEU A 196 -21.82 -15.65 -8.17
N SER A 197 -20.82 -15.93 -9.00
CA SER A 197 -20.59 -17.26 -9.57
C SER A 197 -19.16 -17.30 -10.10
N ILE A 198 -18.39 -18.32 -9.78
CA ILE A 198 -17.17 -18.67 -10.53
C ILE A 198 -17.49 -20.04 -11.10
N CYS A 199 -17.81 -20.11 -12.38
CA CYS A 199 -17.93 -21.38 -13.10
C CYS A 199 -16.68 -21.58 -13.94
#